data_AF-A0A671QKG7-F1
#
_entry.id   AF-A0A671QKG7-F1
#
_cell.length_a   1.000
_cell.length_b   1.000
_cell.length_c   1.000
_cell.angle_alpha   90.00
_cell.angle_beta   90.00
_cell.angle_gamma   90.00
#
_symmetry.space_group_name_H-M   'P 1'
#
loop_
_entity.id
_entity.type
_entity.pdbx_description
1 polymer ?
#
loop_
_entity_poly.entity_id
_entity_poly.type
_entity_poly.pdbx_seq_one_letter_code
_entity_poly.pdbx_strand_id
1 'polypeptide(L)'
;FPFNNLFWPVPSSHDSFSFWVDEQAPVGPDQKAYVKHLVAIFRFLAKKVMKKWSMTQNLTFREQLEGGIRYFDLRVSSKPGEPGHEIYFIHGLFGHKVRDGLNDINNFLTKHKKEVVFLDFNHHYAMSEEHHHYLIKMLKDVFGHKLCRIDVVEEITLNYLWEDVLVFYHHPSAESCPVMWPGSKIPAPWANTTDATDLIQFLETTLGERAKYGSFHVSQAILTPRVKTIARGLVRGLRNYLVEKNLPTIMMWVEAQKPGVDGVNIITSDFVELVDFANTVIKLNNLLIQDRPQAHDLFSDCHKD
;
A
#
# COMPACT_ATOMS: atom_id res chain seq x y z
N PHE A 1 11.31 -23.02 -5.98
CA PHE A 1 9.84 -23.05 -6.14
C PHE A 1 9.52 -22.59 -7.56
N PRO A 2 9.04 -23.44 -8.46
CA PRO A 2 8.34 -22.97 -9.64
C PRO A 2 6.92 -22.59 -9.20
N PHE A 3 6.67 -21.30 -8.96
CA PHE A 3 5.38 -20.77 -8.49
C PHE A 3 4.45 -20.53 -9.68
N ASN A 4 3.86 -21.59 -10.23
CA ASN A 4 2.84 -21.45 -11.28
C ASN A 4 1.42 -21.16 -10.73
N ASN A 5 1.28 -20.60 -9.54
CA ASN A 5 0.00 -20.07 -9.06
C ASN A 5 0.24 -18.84 -8.19
N LEU A 6 0.01 -17.70 -8.82
CA LEU A 6 0.31 -16.37 -8.32
C LEU A 6 -0.29 -16.11 -6.93
N PHE A 7 0.47 -15.29 -6.21
CA PHE A 7 0.05 -14.44 -5.10
C PHE A 7 0.12 -15.03 -3.70
N TRP A 8 1.18 -14.59 -3.02
CA TRP A 8 1.35 -14.66 -1.58
C TRP A 8 0.64 -13.44 -0.97
N PRO A 9 -0.34 -13.62 -0.06
CA PRO A 9 -0.93 -12.51 0.67
C PRO A 9 0.13 -11.63 1.34
N VAL A 10 0.18 -10.37 0.90
CA VAL A 10 1.06 -9.32 1.39
C VAL A 10 0.27 -8.36 2.29
N PRO A 11 0.71 -8.12 3.54
CA PRO A 11 0.13 -7.05 4.32
C PRO A 11 0.61 -5.68 3.80
N SER A 12 -0.36 -4.80 3.60
CA SER A 12 -0.19 -3.42 3.18
C SER A 12 -0.76 -2.46 4.22
N SER A 13 -0.13 -1.30 4.34
CA SER A 13 -0.71 -0.13 4.99
C SER A 13 -1.24 0.86 3.94
N HIS A 14 -2.44 1.41 4.17
CA HIS A 14 -3.00 2.49 3.34
C HIS A 14 -2.40 3.85 3.72
N ASP A 15 -2.13 4.69 2.71
CA ASP A 15 -1.55 6.04 2.87
C ASP A 15 -0.38 6.02 3.86
N SER A 16 0.57 5.09 3.63
CA SER A 16 1.53 4.59 4.63
C SER A 16 2.41 5.66 5.28
N PHE A 17 2.45 6.85 4.70
CA PHE A 17 3.30 7.99 5.08
C PHE A 17 2.61 9.00 6.00
N SER A 18 1.33 8.81 6.28
CA SER A 18 0.53 9.77 7.04
C SER A 18 0.82 9.80 8.54
N PHE A 19 1.83 9.07 9.05
CA PHE A 19 2.21 9.04 10.48
C PHE A 19 2.77 10.38 11.00
N TRP A 20 3.25 11.24 10.11
CA TRP A 20 3.71 12.57 10.45
C TRP A 20 3.34 13.57 9.35
N VAL A 21 2.91 14.76 9.77
CA VAL A 21 2.50 15.86 8.90
C VAL A 21 3.12 17.17 9.37
N ASP A 22 3.59 17.98 8.42
CA ASP A 22 4.10 19.32 8.65
C ASP A 22 2.92 20.27 8.92
N GLU A 23 2.70 20.58 10.20
CA GLU A 23 1.65 21.49 10.63
C GLU A 23 1.88 22.94 10.15
N GLN A 24 3.08 23.30 9.71
CA GLN A 24 3.42 24.62 9.19
C GLN A 24 3.18 24.71 7.67
N ALA A 25 3.24 23.59 6.95
CA ALA A 25 2.98 23.51 5.51
C ALA A 25 1.56 23.94 5.10
N PRO A 26 1.36 24.35 3.83
CA PRO A 26 0.03 24.54 3.26
C PRO A 26 -0.76 23.22 3.23
N VAL A 27 -2.08 23.32 3.11
CA VAL A 27 -2.95 22.15 2.90
C VAL A 27 -2.60 21.48 1.59
N GLY A 28 -2.57 20.14 1.59
CA GLY A 28 -2.22 19.35 0.42
C GLY A 28 -3.14 19.60 -0.78
N PRO A 29 -2.62 19.47 -2.01
CA PRO A 29 -3.40 19.67 -3.23
C PRO A 29 -4.56 18.69 -3.37
N ASP A 30 -4.47 17.51 -2.76
CA ASP A 30 -5.46 16.43 -2.70
C ASP A 30 -6.76 16.81 -1.96
N GLN A 31 -6.77 17.92 -1.21
CA GLN A 31 -7.94 18.37 -0.48
C GLN A 31 -8.87 19.27 -1.32
N LYS A 32 -10.18 19.12 -1.10
CA LYS A 32 -11.22 19.91 -1.76
C LYS A 32 -11.11 21.40 -1.41
N ALA A 33 -11.48 22.27 -2.35
CA ALA A 33 -11.32 23.73 -2.22
C ALA A 33 -11.97 24.33 -0.96
N TYR A 34 -13.15 23.84 -0.56
CA TYR A 34 -13.81 24.32 0.66
C TYR A 34 -13.04 23.94 1.94
N VAL A 35 -12.31 22.82 1.96
CA VAL A 35 -11.44 22.43 3.09
C VAL A 35 -10.28 23.41 3.18
N LYS A 36 -9.64 23.70 2.05
CA LYS A 36 -8.56 24.70 1.95
C LYS A 36 -9.02 26.08 2.47
N HIS A 37 -10.25 26.48 2.12
CA HIS A 37 -10.83 27.75 2.58
C HIS A 37 -11.16 27.75 4.08
N LEU A 38 -11.74 26.67 4.61
CA LEU A 38 -12.09 26.55 6.03
C LEU A 38 -10.84 26.55 6.91
N VAL A 39 -9.74 25.94 6.45
CA VAL A 39 -8.43 25.96 7.13
C VAL A 39 -7.78 27.34 7.07
N ALA A 40 -7.99 28.12 6.01
CA ALA A 40 -7.50 29.50 5.95
C ALA A 40 -8.17 30.38 7.03
N ILE A 41 -9.45 30.15 7.32
CA ILE A 41 -10.23 30.92 8.29
C ILE A 41 -9.99 30.46 9.74
N PHE A 42 -9.89 29.15 9.99
CA PHE A 42 -9.79 28.57 11.34
C PHE A 42 -8.45 27.86 11.61
N ARG A 43 -7.36 28.45 11.11
CA ARG A 43 -6.01 27.86 10.92
C ARG A 43 -5.55 26.85 11.96
N PHE A 44 -5.60 27.17 13.26
CA PHE A 44 -5.05 26.28 14.28
C PHE A 44 -5.98 25.12 14.66
N LEU A 45 -7.29 25.38 14.80
CA LEU A 45 -8.26 24.36 15.17
C LEU A 45 -8.57 23.41 14.00
N ALA A 46 -8.68 23.95 12.78
CA ALA A 46 -8.88 23.19 11.57
C ALA A 46 -7.69 22.27 11.26
N LYS A 47 -6.44 22.72 11.43
CA LYS A 47 -5.25 21.87 11.22
C LYS A 47 -5.13 20.72 12.20
N LYS A 48 -5.42 20.94 13.49
CA LYS A 48 -5.46 19.84 14.49
C LYS A 48 -6.52 18.80 14.16
N VAL A 49 -7.69 19.24 13.66
CA VAL A 49 -8.74 18.33 13.18
C VAL A 49 -8.24 17.60 11.94
N MET A 50 -7.74 18.29 10.92
CA MET A 50 -7.20 17.64 9.71
C MET A 50 -6.16 16.59 10.03
N LYS A 51 -5.16 16.88 10.87
CA LYS A 51 -4.17 15.90 11.31
C LYS A 51 -4.82 14.62 11.87
N LYS A 52 -5.82 14.76 12.77
CA LYS A 52 -6.54 13.60 13.34
C LYS A 52 -7.35 12.78 12.32
N TRP A 53 -7.70 13.38 11.19
CA TRP A 53 -8.53 12.77 10.14
C TRP A 53 -7.72 12.37 8.90
N SER A 54 -6.48 12.84 8.79
CA SER A 54 -5.52 12.58 7.72
C SER A 54 -4.31 11.78 8.23
N MET A 55 -4.38 11.18 9.41
CA MET A 55 -3.42 10.18 9.87
C MET A 55 -4.08 8.81 9.72
N THR A 56 -3.52 7.95 8.88
CA THR A 56 -3.95 6.56 8.65
C THR A 56 -2.98 5.55 9.27
N GLN A 57 -1.77 5.97 9.64
CA GLN A 57 -0.77 5.16 10.35
C GLN A 57 -0.19 5.94 11.53
N ASN A 58 0.31 5.25 12.56
CA ASN A 58 1.14 5.86 13.63
C ASN A 58 2.61 5.42 13.57
N LEU A 59 2.95 4.52 12.63
CA LEU A 59 4.26 3.89 12.52
C LEU A 59 5.09 4.51 11.38
N THR A 60 6.39 4.65 11.60
CA THR A 60 7.38 5.01 10.55
C THR A 60 7.57 3.87 9.52
N PHE A 61 8.26 4.10 8.38
CA PHE A 61 8.59 3.03 7.41
C PHE A 61 9.25 1.85 8.08
N ARG A 62 10.28 2.15 8.87
CA ARG A 62 11.03 1.13 9.58
C ARG A 62 10.11 0.31 10.48
N GLU A 63 9.24 0.95 11.25
CA GLU A 63 8.33 0.24 12.15
C GLU A 63 7.27 -0.58 11.39
N GLN A 64 6.75 -0.08 10.28
CA GLN A 64 5.83 -0.84 9.42
C GLN A 64 6.53 -2.06 8.81
N LEU A 65 7.76 -1.89 8.30
CA LEU A 65 8.58 -2.98 7.76
C LEU A 65 8.90 -4.02 8.84
N GLU A 66 9.36 -3.61 10.01
CA GLU A 66 9.62 -4.53 11.13
C GLU A 66 8.31 -5.20 11.63
N GLY A 67 7.17 -4.52 11.50
CA GLY A 67 5.83 -5.05 11.77
C GLY A 67 5.28 -5.98 10.69
N GLY A 68 6.02 -6.23 9.61
CA GLY A 68 5.65 -7.19 8.55
C GLY A 68 5.04 -6.58 7.29
N ILE A 69 4.79 -5.27 7.23
CA ILE A 69 4.27 -4.59 6.03
C ILE A 69 5.31 -4.66 4.90
N ARG A 70 4.88 -5.00 3.69
CA ARG A 70 5.76 -5.05 2.50
C ARG A 70 5.22 -4.29 1.30
N TYR A 71 4.00 -3.78 1.36
CA TYR A 71 3.44 -2.91 0.34
C TYR A 71 3.09 -1.55 0.93
N PHE A 72 3.47 -0.50 0.21
CA PHE A 72 3.23 0.89 0.58
C PHE A 72 2.43 1.60 -0.52
N ASP A 73 1.24 2.11 -0.16
CA ASP A 73 0.46 3.02 -1.01
C ASP A 73 0.96 4.46 -0.83
N LEU A 74 1.50 5.03 -1.91
CA LEU A 74 2.25 6.29 -1.92
C LEU A 74 1.51 7.37 -2.70
N ARG A 75 1.31 8.50 -2.01
CA ARG A 75 0.86 9.74 -2.63
C ARG A 75 1.93 10.79 -2.48
N VAL A 76 2.28 11.43 -3.58
CA VAL A 76 3.41 12.36 -3.65
C VAL A 76 3.04 13.67 -4.30
N SER A 77 3.72 14.74 -3.89
CA SER A 77 3.49 16.07 -4.43
C SER A 77 4.76 16.92 -4.43
N SER A 78 4.85 17.84 -5.39
CA SER A 78 5.70 19.02 -5.24
C SER A 78 5.12 19.94 -4.15
N LYS A 79 5.97 20.75 -3.51
CA LYS A 79 5.55 21.68 -2.46
C LYS A 79 5.51 23.12 -2.99
N PRO A 80 4.37 23.84 -2.88
CA PRO A 80 4.27 25.20 -3.37
C PRO A 80 5.30 26.14 -2.74
N GLY A 81 5.99 26.92 -3.58
CA GLY A 81 6.94 27.94 -3.14
C GLY A 81 8.32 27.40 -2.76
N GLU A 82 8.57 26.09 -2.85
CA GLU A 82 9.92 25.54 -2.73
C GLU A 82 10.64 25.54 -4.09
N PRO A 83 11.87 26.08 -4.16
CA PRO A 83 12.65 26.04 -5.39
C PRO A 83 13.16 24.63 -5.66
N GLY A 84 13.28 24.28 -6.95
CA GLY A 84 13.77 22.98 -7.41
C GLY A 84 12.65 21.97 -7.65
N HIS A 85 12.99 20.68 -7.49
CA HIS A 85 12.10 19.56 -7.84
C HIS A 85 11.86 18.62 -6.65
N GLU A 86 12.09 19.07 -5.42
CA GLU A 86 11.91 18.20 -4.24
C GLU A 86 10.46 17.71 -4.13
N ILE A 87 10.31 16.46 -3.71
CA ILE A 87 9.03 15.77 -3.64
C ILE A 87 8.80 15.29 -2.22
N TYR A 88 7.56 15.42 -1.79
CA TYR A 88 7.11 15.07 -0.45
C TYR A 88 5.99 14.05 -0.54
N PHE A 89 5.92 13.18 0.46
CA PHE A 89 4.71 12.40 0.69
C PHE A 89 3.59 13.33 1.14
N ILE A 90 2.36 13.03 0.73
CA ILE A 90 1.19 13.82 1.12
C ILE A 90 0.00 12.93 1.47
N HIS A 91 -0.77 13.33 2.46
CA HIS A 91 -2.12 12.82 2.68
C HIS A 91 -2.88 13.89 3.48
N GLY A 92 -3.67 14.73 2.81
CA GLY A 92 -4.27 15.95 3.35
C GLY A 92 -3.31 17.09 3.71
N LEU A 93 -2.12 16.75 4.19
CA LEU A 93 -1.03 17.64 4.56
C LEU A 93 0.29 17.08 4.01
N PHE A 94 1.31 17.95 3.92
CA PHE A 94 2.67 17.54 3.53
C PHE A 94 3.35 16.75 4.64
N GLY A 95 3.96 15.63 4.31
CA GLY A 95 4.79 14.82 5.20
C GLY A 95 6.28 15.00 4.94
N HIS A 96 7.06 13.94 5.19
CA HIS A 96 8.50 13.91 4.94
C HIS A 96 8.85 13.93 3.45
N LYS A 97 10.13 14.24 3.15
CA LYS A 97 10.67 14.13 1.80
C LYS A 97 10.61 12.69 1.32
N VAL A 98 10.39 12.51 0.02
CA VAL A 98 10.34 11.18 -0.57
C VAL A 98 11.64 10.42 -0.35
N ARG A 99 12.77 11.09 -0.55
CA ARG A 99 14.11 10.53 -0.38
C ARG A 99 14.34 9.88 0.99
N ASP A 100 13.85 10.49 2.07
CA ASP A 100 14.09 10.02 3.43
C ASP A 100 13.40 8.67 3.66
N GLY A 101 12.14 8.55 3.24
CA GLY A 101 11.41 7.28 3.31
C GLY A 101 12.02 6.18 2.45
N LEU A 102 12.46 6.51 1.23
CA LEU A 102 13.14 5.52 0.36
C LEU A 102 14.46 5.03 0.96
N ASN A 103 15.21 5.91 1.63
CA ASN A 103 16.44 5.53 2.34
C ASN A 103 16.15 4.59 3.51
N ASP A 104 15.09 4.84 4.28
CA ASP A 104 14.68 3.94 5.36
C ASP A 104 14.36 2.52 4.85
N ILE A 105 13.63 2.44 3.73
CA ILE A 105 13.30 1.17 3.07
C ILE A 105 14.57 0.48 2.56
N ASN A 106 15.48 1.21 1.91
CA ASN A 106 16.74 0.63 1.41
C ASN A 106 17.64 0.13 2.54
N ASN A 107 17.66 0.84 3.67
CA ASN A 107 18.38 0.42 4.87
C ASN A 107 17.81 -0.87 5.46
N PHE A 108 16.49 -1.03 5.46
CA PHE A 108 15.82 -2.27 5.87
C PHE A 108 16.21 -3.44 4.95
N LEU A 109 16.07 -3.29 3.63
CA LEU A 109 16.42 -4.34 2.66
C LEU A 109 17.91 -4.72 2.69
N THR A 110 18.77 -3.78 3.03
CA THR A 110 20.20 -4.05 3.23
C THR A 110 20.48 -4.93 4.45
N LYS A 111 19.62 -4.89 5.48
CA LYS A 111 19.73 -5.74 6.68
C LYS A 111 18.99 -7.06 6.53
N HIS A 112 17.91 -7.08 5.75
CA HIS A 112 17.00 -8.22 5.63
C HIS A 112 16.98 -8.74 4.19
N LYS A 113 17.95 -9.60 3.87
CA LYS A 113 18.27 -9.99 2.48
C LYS A 113 17.28 -10.89 1.75
N LYS A 114 16.20 -11.29 2.42
CA LYS A 114 15.16 -12.17 1.85
C LYS A 114 13.80 -11.51 1.81
N GLU A 115 13.79 -10.19 1.96
CA GLU A 115 12.58 -9.37 1.92
C GLU A 115 12.43 -8.74 0.55
N VAL A 116 11.17 -8.46 0.20
CA VAL A 116 10.75 -7.77 -1.01
C VAL A 116 9.83 -6.62 -0.62
N VAL A 117 9.94 -5.47 -1.28
CA VAL A 117 9.06 -4.32 -1.02
C VAL A 117 8.35 -3.86 -2.29
N PHE A 118 7.06 -3.56 -2.17
CA PHE A 118 6.20 -3.02 -3.21
C PHE A 118 5.95 -1.55 -2.90
N LEU A 119 6.33 -0.66 -3.82
CA LEU A 119 6.10 0.77 -3.73
C LEU A 119 5.11 1.17 -4.80
N ASP A 120 3.89 1.50 -4.41
CA ASP A 120 2.86 1.96 -5.33
C ASP A 120 2.76 3.49 -5.30
N PHE A 121 3.41 4.18 -6.23
CA PHE A 121 3.20 5.61 -6.48
C PHE A 121 1.88 5.82 -7.21
N ASN A 122 0.80 5.65 -6.46
CA ASN A 122 -0.56 5.62 -6.96
C ASN A 122 -1.04 7.00 -7.39
N HIS A 123 -0.68 8.05 -6.64
CA HIS A 123 -1.09 9.43 -6.94
C HIS A 123 0.07 10.42 -6.94
N HIS A 124 0.08 11.28 -7.97
CA HIS A 124 1.03 12.36 -8.19
C HIS A 124 0.29 13.69 -8.25
N TYR A 125 0.64 14.65 -7.40
CA TYR A 125 -0.05 15.94 -7.31
C TYR A 125 0.89 17.11 -7.54
N ALA A 126 0.42 18.12 -8.28
CA ALA A 126 1.18 19.34 -8.56
C ALA A 126 2.60 19.08 -9.12
N MET A 127 2.85 17.92 -9.73
CA MET A 127 4.14 17.55 -10.31
C MET A 127 4.14 17.88 -11.80
N SER A 128 5.21 18.54 -12.24
CA SER A 128 5.53 18.67 -13.67
C SER A 128 6.36 17.47 -14.15
N GLU A 129 6.58 17.35 -15.46
CA GLU A 129 7.47 16.34 -16.04
C GLU A 129 8.87 16.31 -15.40
N GLU A 130 9.43 17.47 -15.06
CA GLU A 130 10.73 17.57 -14.38
C GLU A 130 10.71 16.92 -12.99
N HIS A 131 9.60 17.04 -12.27
CA HIS A 131 9.43 16.36 -10.98
C HIS A 131 9.35 14.85 -11.17
N HIS A 132 8.64 14.36 -12.19
CA HIS A 132 8.60 12.92 -12.49
C HIS A 132 9.99 12.36 -12.85
N HIS A 133 10.75 13.06 -13.69
CA HIS A 133 12.13 12.69 -14.00
C HIS A 133 13.02 12.69 -12.74
N TYR A 134 12.87 13.69 -11.87
CA TYR A 134 13.59 13.75 -10.60
C TYR A 134 13.24 12.57 -9.67
N LEU A 135 11.96 12.21 -9.55
CA LEU A 135 11.52 11.06 -8.74
C LEU A 135 12.09 9.73 -9.27
N ILE A 136 11.97 9.51 -10.58
CA ILE A 136 12.46 8.29 -11.23
C ILE A 136 13.98 8.18 -11.06
N LYS A 137 14.71 9.29 -11.19
CA LYS A 137 16.14 9.33 -10.91
C LYS A 137 16.43 9.02 -9.44
N MET A 138 15.70 9.63 -8.51
CA MET A 138 15.85 9.38 -7.07
C MET A 138 15.67 7.89 -6.72
N LEU A 139 14.64 7.24 -7.27
CA LEU A 139 14.39 5.81 -7.07
C LEU A 139 15.57 4.96 -7.56
N LYS A 140 16.10 5.27 -8.75
CA LYS A 140 17.30 4.62 -9.31
C LYS A 140 18.55 4.85 -8.46
N ASP A 141 18.76 6.07 -7.98
CA ASP A 141 19.90 6.42 -7.13
C ASP A 141 19.85 5.68 -5.78
N VAL A 142 18.66 5.55 -5.17
CA VAL A 142 18.50 4.96 -3.82
C VAL A 142 18.56 3.43 -3.87
N PHE A 143 17.83 2.79 -4.78
CA PHE A 143 17.70 1.34 -4.79
C PHE A 143 18.70 0.66 -5.74
N GLY A 144 19.13 1.34 -6.80
CA GLY A 144 20.11 0.82 -7.75
C GLY A 144 19.71 -0.54 -8.32
N HIS A 145 20.55 -1.55 -8.07
CA HIS A 145 20.33 -2.92 -8.53
C HIS A 145 19.16 -3.65 -7.85
N LYS A 146 18.65 -3.13 -6.73
CA LYS A 146 17.47 -3.67 -6.04
C LYS A 146 16.16 -3.37 -6.79
N LEU A 147 16.16 -2.55 -7.83
CA LEU A 147 14.94 -2.29 -8.58
C LEU A 147 14.61 -3.48 -9.48
N CYS A 148 13.47 -4.12 -9.22
CA CYS A 148 12.97 -5.21 -10.04
C CYS A 148 12.60 -4.69 -11.43
N ARG A 149 13.15 -5.33 -12.46
CA ARG A 149 12.75 -5.05 -13.85
C ARG A 149 11.33 -5.53 -14.10
N ILE A 150 10.65 -4.90 -15.04
CA ILE A 150 9.35 -5.34 -15.52
C ILE A 150 9.51 -6.72 -16.15
N ASP A 151 8.68 -7.66 -15.70
CA ASP A 151 8.66 -9.05 -16.16
C ASP A 151 7.22 -9.57 -16.26
N VAL A 152 7.05 -10.81 -16.71
CA VAL A 152 5.77 -11.51 -16.65
C VAL A 152 5.43 -11.78 -15.18
N VAL A 153 4.28 -11.30 -14.71
CA VAL A 153 3.88 -11.35 -13.28
C VAL A 153 3.90 -12.78 -12.74
N GLU A 154 3.50 -13.74 -13.57
CA GLU A 154 3.50 -15.18 -13.29
C GLU A 154 4.90 -15.75 -13.03
N GLU A 155 5.93 -15.19 -13.67
CA GLU A 155 7.31 -15.69 -13.58
C GLU A 155 8.03 -15.13 -12.35
N ILE A 156 7.43 -14.13 -11.69
CA ILE A 156 7.98 -13.52 -10.49
C ILE A 156 7.81 -14.46 -9.29
N THR A 157 8.93 -15.00 -8.81
CA THR A 157 8.96 -15.85 -7.61
C THR A 157 9.59 -15.12 -6.42
N LEU A 158 9.25 -15.50 -5.18
CA LEU A 158 9.91 -14.93 -4.00
C LEU A 158 11.43 -15.13 -4.02
N ASN A 159 11.91 -16.27 -4.55
CA ASN A 159 13.35 -16.52 -4.69
C ASN A 159 14.00 -15.62 -5.75
N TYR A 160 13.23 -15.21 -6.76
CA TYR A 160 13.68 -14.26 -7.79
C TYR A 160 13.74 -12.84 -7.23
N LEU A 161 12.84 -12.49 -6.30
CA LEU A 161 12.67 -11.14 -5.75
C LEU A 161 13.45 -10.83 -4.47
N TRP A 162 14.40 -11.66 -4.04
CA TRP A 162 15.11 -11.38 -2.79
C TRP A 162 15.90 -10.08 -2.88
N GLU A 163 15.68 -9.18 -1.91
CA GLU A 163 16.19 -7.81 -1.88
C GLU A 163 15.55 -6.84 -2.87
N ASP A 164 14.58 -7.28 -3.66
CA ASP A 164 14.00 -6.47 -4.72
C ASP A 164 12.92 -5.50 -4.24
N VAL A 165 12.83 -4.40 -4.99
CA VAL A 165 11.82 -3.36 -4.89
C VAL A 165 11.06 -3.30 -6.20
N LEU A 166 9.77 -3.63 -6.14
CA LEU A 166 8.85 -3.42 -7.25
C LEU A 166 8.24 -2.03 -7.10
N VAL A 167 8.49 -1.17 -8.07
CA VAL A 167 7.93 0.19 -8.09
C VAL A 167 6.83 0.27 -9.14
N PHE A 168 5.61 0.53 -8.70
CA PHE A 168 4.47 0.81 -9.57
C PHE A 168 4.29 2.32 -9.69
N TYR A 169 4.12 2.79 -10.92
CA TYR A 169 4.12 4.22 -11.22
C TYR A 169 2.91 4.60 -12.09
N HIS A 170 2.02 5.40 -11.53
CA HIS A 170 0.77 5.82 -12.16
C HIS A 170 0.92 7.13 -12.95
N HIS A 171 1.90 7.20 -13.87
CA HIS A 171 2.08 8.35 -14.77
C HIS A 171 2.87 7.99 -16.05
N PRO A 172 2.51 8.54 -17.23
CA PRO A 172 3.17 8.23 -18.51
C PRO A 172 4.69 8.48 -18.55
N SER A 173 5.22 9.41 -17.74
CA SER A 173 6.67 9.71 -17.70
C SER A 173 7.54 8.49 -17.36
N ALA A 174 6.96 7.43 -16.80
CA ALA A 174 7.66 6.19 -16.47
C ALA A 174 7.57 5.09 -17.54
N GLU A 175 6.77 5.24 -18.60
CA GLU A 175 6.49 4.19 -19.59
C GLU A 175 7.76 3.63 -20.27
N SER A 176 8.76 4.48 -20.49
CA SER A 176 10.04 4.07 -21.10
C SER A 176 11.05 3.47 -20.12
N CYS A 177 10.72 3.42 -18.82
CA CYS A 177 11.63 2.99 -17.78
C CYS A 177 11.41 1.51 -17.42
N PRO A 178 12.36 0.60 -17.71
CA PRO A 178 12.17 -0.85 -17.58
C PRO A 178 12.09 -1.36 -16.14
N VAL A 179 12.19 -0.46 -15.16
CA VAL A 179 12.13 -0.74 -13.72
C VAL A 179 10.99 0.01 -13.03
N MET A 180 10.08 0.61 -13.81
CA MET A 180 8.88 1.27 -13.31
C MET A 180 7.67 0.54 -13.87
N TRP A 181 7.10 -0.33 -13.04
CA TRP A 181 5.92 -1.10 -13.39
C TRP A 181 4.75 -0.17 -13.68
N PRO A 182 3.98 -0.38 -14.76
CA PRO A 182 2.78 0.40 -15.01
C PRO A 182 1.78 0.21 -13.86
N GLY A 183 1.12 1.29 -13.42
CA GLY A 183 0.09 1.20 -12.39
C GLY A 183 -1.07 0.25 -12.72
N SER A 184 -1.34 0.01 -14.01
CA SER A 184 -2.31 -0.99 -14.47
C SER A 184 -1.95 -2.43 -14.09
N LYS A 185 -0.71 -2.69 -13.68
CA LYS A 185 -0.26 -4.00 -13.17
C LYS A 185 -0.58 -4.22 -11.70
N ILE A 186 -1.13 -3.23 -10.99
CA ILE A 186 -1.49 -3.34 -9.58
C ILE A 186 -2.82 -2.63 -9.24
N PRO A 187 -3.92 -2.98 -9.92
CA PRO A 187 -5.23 -2.40 -9.62
C PRO A 187 -5.56 -2.42 -8.12
N ALA A 188 -5.87 -1.24 -7.60
CA ALA A 188 -6.28 -1.00 -6.22
C ALA A 188 -7.68 -0.35 -6.19
N PRO A 189 -8.76 -1.10 -6.44
CA PRO A 189 -10.11 -0.56 -6.40
C PRO A 189 -10.48 -0.05 -5.00
N TRP A 190 -11.25 1.04 -4.92
CA TRP A 190 -11.57 1.72 -3.66
C TRP A 190 -13.07 1.80 -3.41
N ALA A 191 -13.53 1.22 -2.30
CA ALA A 191 -14.96 1.14 -1.95
C ALA A 191 -15.59 2.50 -1.65
N ASN A 192 -14.81 3.46 -1.15
CA ASN A 192 -15.25 4.81 -0.80
C ASN A 192 -16.55 4.83 0.04
N THR A 193 -16.61 3.97 1.07
CA THR A 193 -17.78 3.81 1.95
C THR A 193 -17.40 3.95 3.43
N THR A 194 -18.37 4.31 4.26
CA THR A 194 -18.27 4.30 5.72
C THR A 194 -18.88 3.03 6.34
N ASP A 195 -19.55 2.20 5.55
CA ASP A 195 -20.27 1.01 6.00
C ASP A 195 -19.42 -0.24 5.77
N ALA A 196 -19.27 -1.06 6.82
CA ALA A 196 -18.45 -2.27 6.74
C ALA A 196 -19.08 -3.37 5.87
N THR A 197 -20.42 -3.45 5.81
CA THR A 197 -21.11 -4.44 4.98
C THR A 197 -20.91 -4.10 3.51
N ASP A 198 -21.09 -2.83 3.15
CA ASP A 198 -20.82 -2.34 1.80
C ASP A 198 -19.34 -2.58 1.41
N LEU A 199 -18.42 -2.39 2.35
CA LEU A 199 -16.99 -2.67 2.14
C LEU A 199 -16.76 -4.15 1.86
N ILE A 200 -17.28 -5.06 2.68
CA ILE A 200 -17.09 -6.51 2.46
C ILE A 200 -17.70 -6.94 1.11
N GLN A 201 -18.90 -6.45 0.79
CA GLN A 201 -19.53 -6.74 -0.50
C GLN A 201 -18.65 -6.26 -1.67
N PHE A 202 -18.08 -5.06 -1.56
CA PHE A 202 -17.17 -4.52 -2.56
C PHE A 202 -15.89 -5.35 -2.70
N LEU A 203 -15.28 -5.76 -1.59
CA LEU A 203 -14.07 -6.59 -1.59
C LEU A 203 -14.32 -7.94 -2.28
N GLU A 204 -15.42 -8.62 -1.96
CA GLU A 204 -15.78 -9.90 -2.59
C GLU A 204 -16.06 -9.74 -4.10
N THR A 205 -16.80 -8.70 -4.48
CA THR A 205 -17.10 -8.43 -5.90
C THR A 205 -15.81 -8.15 -6.68
N THR A 206 -14.96 -7.24 -6.19
CA THR A 206 -13.72 -6.88 -6.89
C THR A 206 -12.69 -8.01 -6.91
N LEU A 207 -12.66 -8.85 -5.86
CA LEU A 207 -11.85 -10.06 -5.83
C LEU A 207 -12.34 -11.09 -6.87
N GLY A 208 -13.65 -11.24 -7.05
CA GLY A 208 -14.22 -12.12 -8.08
C GLY A 208 -14.03 -11.63 -9.52
N GLU A 209 -13.96 -10.31 -9.71
CA GLU A 209 -13.82 -9.66 -11.03
C GLU A 209 -12.36 -9.42 -11.44
N ARG A 210 -11.39 -9.58 -10.52
CA ARG A 210 -9.98 -9.28 -10.81
C ARG A 210 -9.42 -10.15 -11.92
N ALA A 211 -8.44 -9.61 -12.64
CA ALA A 211 -7.64 -10.40 -13.56
C ALA A 211 -6.93 -11.53 -12.80
N LYS A 212 -7.05 -12.75 -13.32
CA LYS A 212 -6.40 -13.94 -12.75
C LYS A 212 -4.90 -13.99 -13.05
N TYR A 213 -4.48 -13.32 -14.12
CA TYR A 213 -3.13 -13.32 -14.66
C TYR A 213 -2.73 -11.91 -15.11
N GLY A 214 -1.43 -11.65 -15.17
CA GLY A 214 -0.82 -10.48 -15.78
C GLY A 214 -0.84 -9.22 -14.92
N SER A 215 -1.43 -9.24 -13.73
CA SER A 215 -1.45 -8.12 -12.77
C SER A 215 -1.63 -8.61 -11.34
N PHE A 216 -1.02 -7.92 -10.39
CA PHE A 216 -1.38 -7.99 -8.97
C PHE A 216 -2.78 -7.42 -8.73
N HIS A 217 -3.30 -7.58 -7.52
CA HIS A 217 -4.56 -6.97 -7.09
C HIS A 217 -4.50 -6.58 -5.62
N VAL A 218 -4.91 -5.36 -5.33
CA VAL A 218 -4.89 -4.78 -3.99
C VAL A 218 -6.30 -4.69 -3.45
N SER A 219 -6.60 -5.52 -2.46
CA SER A 219 -7.86 -5.51 -1.72
C SER A 219 -7.78 -4.46 -0.61
N GLN A 220 -8.41 -3.30 -0.84
CA GLN A 220 -8.40 -2.17 0.10
C GLN A 220 -9.46 -2.32 1.19
N ALA A 221 -9.12 -3.03 2.27
CA ALA A 221 -9.96 -3.22 3.44
C ALA A 221 -9.93 -2.00 4.38
N ILE A 222 -10.34 -0.85 3.84
CA ILE A 222 -10.35 0.46 4.49
C ILE A 222 -11.74 1.12 4.41
N LEU A 223 -12.09 1.88 5.44
CA LEU A 223 -13.32 2.68 5.48
C LEU A 223 -13.01 4.16 5.29
N THR A 224 -13.76 4.81 4.41
CA THR A 224 -13.55 6.21 4.06
C THR A 224 -14.54 7.12 4.77
N PRO A 225 -14.10 8.05 5.64
CA PRO A 225 -14.99 9.00 6.28
C PRO A 225 -15.65 9.97 5.28
N ARG A 226 -16.97 10.14 5.35
CA ARG A 226 -17.66 11.23 4.64
C ARG A 226 -17.42 12.58 5.34
N VAL A 227 -17.45 13.67 4.58
CA VAL A 227 -17.29 15.06 5.09
C VAL A 227 -18.28 15.40 6.21
N LYS A 228 -19.54 14.94 6.09
CA LYS A 228 -20.56 15.09 7.14
C LYS A 228 -20.22 14.31 8.42
N THR A 229 -19.49 13.21 8.30
CA THR A 229 -18.99 12.39 9.41
C THR A 229 -17.81 13.08 10.11
N ILE A 230 -16.92 13.73 9.35
CA ILE A 230 -15.84 14.57 9.88
C ILE A 230 -16.41 15.74 10.71
N ALA A 231 -17.45 16.40 10.21
CA ALA A 231 -18.12 17.50 10.90
C ALA A 231 -18.86 17.07 12.19
N ARG A 232 -19.45 15.87 12.22
CA ARG A 232 -20.14 15.32 13.42
C ARG A 232 -19.16 14.71 14.43
N GLY A 233 -17.98 14.29 13.98
CA GLY A 233 -16.96 13.58 14.78
C GLY A 233 -15.83 14.47 15.31
N LEU A 234 -16.04 15.78 15.44
CA LEU A 234 -15.04 16.82 15.81
C LEU A 234 -14.16 16.49 17.04
N VAL A 235 -14.53 15.49 17.86
CA VAL A 235 -13.78 15.10 19.07
C VAL A 235 -13.03 13.75 18.93
N ARG A 236 -13.47 12.80 18.07
CA ARG A 236 -13.03 11.38 18.17
C ARG A 236 -11.98 10.90 17.15
N GLY A 237 -11.74 11.61 16.04
CA GLY A 237 -10.71 11.24 15.02
C GLY A 237 -11.05 9.97 14.21
N LEU A 238 -10.30 9.69 13.13
CA LEU A 238 -10.57 8.57 12.21
C LEU A 238 -10.50 7.20 12.93
N ARG A 239 -9.42 6.98 13.68
CA ARG A 239 -9.13 5.77 14.44
C ARG A 239 -10.30 5.32 15.31
N ASN A 240 -10.71 6.16 16.26
CA ASN A 240 -11.70 5.78 17.28
C ASN A 240 -13.13 5.78 16.75
N TYR A 241 -13.41 6.48 15.63
CA TYR A 241 -14.78 6.63 15.12
C TYR A 241 -15.15 5.59 14.07
N LEU A 242 -14.23 5.19 13.19
CA LEU A 242 -14.50 4.24 12.10
C LEU A 242 -13.72 2.94 12.22
N VAL A 243 -12.42 3.01 12.53
CA VAL A 243 -11.56 1.83 12.43
C VAL A 243 -11.81 0.87 13.59
N GLU A 244 -11.64 1.31 14.84
CA GLU A 244 -11.79 0.43 16.01
C GLU A 244 -13.18 -0.24 16.10
N LYS A 245 -14.23 0.45 15.63
CA LYS A 245 -15.59 -0.10 15.64
C LYS A 245 -15.80 -1.22 14.61
N ASN A 246 -15.18 -1.12 13.44
CA ASN A 246 -15.42 -2.05 12.32
C ASN A 246 -14.28 -3.05 12.13
N LEU A 247 -13.19 -2.90 12.90
CA LEU A 247 -12.02 -3.77 12.84
C LEU A 247 -12.35 -5.25 13.02
N PRO A 248 -13.26 -5.69 13.93
CA PRO A 248 -13.63 -7.09 14.02
C PRO A 248 -14.25 -7.63 12.71
N THR A 249 -15.13 -6.86 12.07
CA THR A 249 -15.75 -7.26 10.79
C THR A 249 -14.71 -7.36 9.67
N ILE A 250 -13.80 -6.40 9.60
CA ILE A 250 -12.71 -6.43 8.62
C ILE A 250 -11.78 -7.62 8.87
N MET A 251 -11.38 -7.87 10.12
CA MET A 251 -10.49 -8.99 10.47
C MET A 251 -11.14 -10.35 10.21
N MET A 252 -12.43 -10.52 10.48
CA MET A 252 -13.15 -11.75 10.12
C MET A 252 -13.08 -12.01 8.60
N TRP A 253 -13.21 -10.95 7.78
CA TRP A 253 -13.05 -11.09 6.33
C TRP A 253 -11.62 -11.47 5.95
N VAL A 254 -10.60 -10.82 6.54
CA VAL A 254 -9.18 -11.11 6.29
C VAL A 254 -8.83 -12.56 6.64
N GLU A 255 -9.28 -13.04 7.80
CA GLU A 255 -9.03 -14.40 8.28
C GLU A 255 -9.68 -15.49 7.39
N ALA A 256 -10.77 -15.15 6.71
CA ALA A 256 -11.47 -16.05 5.80
C ALA A 256 -10.82 -16.13 4.40
N GLN A 257 -9.85 -15.27 4.08
CA GLN A 257 -9.21 -15.25 2.77
C GLN A 257 -8.24 -16.42 2.58
N LYS A 258 -7.92 -16.68 1.32
CA LYS A 258 -6.94 -17.69 0.91
C LYS A 258 -5.96 -17.12 -0.11
N PRO A 259 -4.74 -17.65 -0.20
CA PRO A 259 -3.79 -17.32 -1.27
C PRO A 259 -4.18 -17.98 -2.61
N GLY A 260 -3.48 -17.62 -3.68
CA GLY A 260 -3.59 -18.27 -4.99
C GLY A 260 -4.46 -17.56 -6.04
N VAL A 261 -4.68 -18.23 -7.18
CA VAL A 261 -5.36 -17.67 -8.37
C VAL A 261 -6.76 -17.14 -8.08
N ASP A 262 -7.53 -17.83 -7.22
CA ASP A 262 -8.87 -17.39 -6.79
C ASP A 262 -8.84 -16.74 -5.39
N GLY A 263 -7.66 -16.34 -4.93
CA GLY A 263 -7.40 -15.78 -3.61
C GLY A 263 -6.96 -14.32 -3.65
N VAL A 264 -6.55 -13.79 -2.49
CA VAL A 264 -6.05 -12.42 -2.34
C VAL A 264 -4.56 -12.31 -2.67
N ASN A 265 -4.10 -11.11 -3.04
CA ASN A 265 -2.68 -10.86 -3.34
C ASN A 265 -2.10 -9.88 -2.33
N ILE A 266 -2.66 -8.68 -2.25
CA ILE A 266 -2.25 -7.66 -1.29
C ILE A 266 -3.50 -7.24 -0.55
N ILE A 267 -3.45 -7.26 0.78
CA ILE A 267 -4.53 -6.74 1.61
C ILE A 267 -4.04 -5.48 2.28
N THR A 268 -4.75 -4.39 2.07
CA THR A 268 -4.45 -3.07 2.62
C THR A 268 -5.40 -2.72 3.74
N SER A 269 -4.89 -2.18 4.85
CA SER A 269 -5.73 -1.65 5.93
C SER A 269 -5.16 -0.35 6.55
N ASP A 270 -6.02 0.35 7.29
CA ASP A 270 -5.67 1.53 8.09
C ASP A 270 -5.27 1.11 9.51
N PHE A 271 -4.28 1.80 10.11
CA PHE A 271 -3.75 1.55 11.46
C PHE A 271 -3.39 0.08 11.71
N VAL A 272 -2.42 -0.41 10.92
CA VAL A 272 -1.99 -1.81 10.93
C VAL A 272 -1.43 -2.27 12.30
N GLU A 273 -1.18 -1.35 13.23
CA GLU A 273 -0.73 -1.63 14.59
C GLU A 273 -1.85 -2.00 15.58
N LEU A 274 -3.13 -1.78 15.24
CA LEU A 274 -4.22 -1.93 16.22
C LEU A 274 -4.59 -3.38 16.51
N VAL A 275 -4.23 -4.27 15.61
CA VAL A 275 -4.50 -5.72 15.67
C VAL A 275 -3.32 -6.45 15.05
N ASP A 276 -3.30 -7.78 15.21
CA ASP A 276 -2.30 -8.68 14.61
C ASP A 276 -2.44 -8.79 13.07
N PHE A 277 -2.82 -7.71 12.37
CA PHE A 277 -3.20 -7.68 10.96
C PHE A 277 -2.11 -8.27 10.07
N ALA A 278 -0.89 -7.73 10.16
CA ALA A 278 0.20 -8.16 9.31
C ALA A 278 0.49 -9.65 9.50
N ASN A 279 0.51 -10.11 10.74
CA ASN A 279 0.71 -11.52 11.07
C ASN A 279 -0.46 -12.41 10.61
N THR A 280 -1.71 -11.95 10.69
CA THR A 280 -2.88 -12.66 10.14
C THR A 280 -2.73 -12.85 8.64
N VAL A 281 -2.41 -11.79 7.89
CA VAL A 281 -2.19 -11.88 6.44
C VAL A 281 -1.00 -12.79 6.12
N ILE A 282 0.11 -12.68 6.85
CA ILE A 282 1.28 -13.55 6.68
C ILE A 282 0.91 -15.02 6.92
N LYS A 283 0.10 -15.33 7.94
CA LYS A 283 -0.34 -16.70 8.27
C LYS A 283 -1.17 -17.33 7.14
N LEU A 284 -1.89 -16.55 6.32
CA LEU A 284 -2.59 -17.08 5.14
C LEU A 284 -1.65 -17.77 4.16
N ASN A 285 -0.38 -17.34 4.10
CA ASN A 285 0.63 -17.98 3.25
C ASN A 285 0.94 -19.43 3.66
N ASN A 286 0.64 -19.84 4.90
CA ASN A 286 0.83 -21.22 5.33
C ASN A 286 -0.10 -22.20 4.59
N LEU A 287 -1.23 -21.72 4.08
CA LEU A 287 -2.16 -22.54 3.28
C LEU A 287 -1.52 -23.00 1.96
N LEU A 288 -0.59 -22.22 1.38
CA LEU A 288 0.19 -22.63 0.20
C LEU A 288 1.10 -23.82 0.47
N ILE A 289 1.46 -24.06 1.73
CA ILE A 289 2.33 -25.17 2.13
C ILE A 289 1.51 -26.45 2.33
N GLN A 290 0.26 -26.33 2.79
CA GLN A 290 -0.62 -27.45 3.14
C GLN A 290 -1.26 -28.12 1.91
N ASP A 291 -1.56 -27.38 0.85
CA ASP A 291 -2.13 -27.91 -0.40
C ASP A 291 -1.14 -28.70 -1.28
N ARG A 292 0.05 -29.04 -0.75
CA ARG A 292 1.03 -29.84 -1.50
C ARG A 292 0.62 -31.33 -1.43
N PRO A 293 0.36 -32.01 -2.57
CA PRO A 293 0.30 -33.47 -2.55
C PRO A 293 1.63 -34.01 -2.02
N GLN A 294 1.58 -34.81 -0.96
CA GLN A 294 2.78 -35.47 -0.44
C GLN A 294 3.35 -36.33 -1.56
N ALA A 295 4.62 -36.12 -1.89
CA ALA A 295 5.34 -36.89 -2.90
C ALA A 295 5.69 -38.31 -2.40
N HIS A 296 4.73 -39.01 -1.79
CA HIS A 296 4.91 -40.35 -1.24
C HIS A 296 4.09 -41.45 -1.92
N ASP A 297 3.16 -41.12 -2.83
CA ASP A 297 2.27 -42.13 -3.44
C ASP A 297 2.56 -42.47 -4.92
N LEU A 298 3.68 -42.01 -5.50
CA LEU A 298 4.04 -42.32 -6.90
C LEU A 298 5.05 -43.46 -7.09
N PHE A 299 5.44 -44.18 -6.02
CA PHE A 299 6.35 -45.33 -6.11
C PHE A 299 5.75 -46.66 -5.65
N SER A 300 4.44 -46.73 -5.37
CA SER A 300 3.80 -47.94 -4.83
C SER A 300 3.34 -48.94 -5.89
N ASP A 301 3.31 -48.58 -7.18
CA ASP A 301 2.64 -49.38 -8.22
C ASP A 301 3.57 -49.99 -9.29
N CYS A 302 4.89 -50.09 -9.06
CA CYS A 302 5.81 -50.67 -10.07
C CYS A 302 6.31 -52.09 -9.78
N HIS A 303 5.69 -52.84 -8.85
CA HIS A 303 6.04 -54.25 -8.64
C HIS A 303 4.83 -55.14 -8.35
N LYS A 304 3.94 -55.27 -9.33
CA LYS A 304 3.19 -56.51 -9.59
C LYS A 304 2.89 -56.58 -11.07
N ASP A 305 3.71 -57.33 -11.79
CA ASP A 305 3.35 -58.24 -12.89
C ASP A 305 4.57 -59.13 -13.21
#